data_AF-A0A2I0UI11-F1
#
_entry.id   AF-A0A2I0UI11-F1
#
_cell.length_a   1.000
_cell.length_b   1.000
_cell.length_c   1.000
_cell.angle_alpha   90.00
_cell.angle_beta   90.00
_cell.angle_gamma   90.00
#
_symmetry.space_group_name_H-M   'P 1'
#
loop_
_entity.id
_entity.type
_entity.pdbx_description
1 polymer ?
#
loop_
_entity_poly.entity_id
_entity_poly.type
_entity_poly.pdbx_seq_one_letter_code
_entity_poly.pdbx_strand_id
1 'polypeptide(L)'
;MSSEKGNVSRTRPQRYQNVRAFRNDKYDTSARRKKINAKLHDGVCQHCKGILEWRVKFSKYKLLSKPKKCVKCLQKTVKDPYHIICRPCAGKLEICAKCGKEEEIVIPIDKEQDRTKSMTTKNGQESSGLEDELDFDTNFTSTDSDEDSGVLEERFKNMNFERTEI
;
A
#
# COMPACT_ATOMS: atom_id res chain seq x y z
N MET A 1 2.26 -42.83 31.57
CA MET A 1 2.21 -41.49 30.93
C MET A 1 2.94 -40.53 31.85
N SER A 2 4.00 -39.86 31.39
CA SER A 2 4.80 -38.97 32.24
C SER A 2 4.01 -37.69 32.57
N SER A 3 3.87 -37.39 33.86
CA SER A 3 3.13 -36.24 34.40
C SER A 3 4.04 -35.05 34.73
N GLU A 4 5.32 -35.11 34.32
CA GLU A 4 6.30 -34.09 34.69
C GLU A 4 6.09 -32.82 33.85
N LYS A 5 5.75 -31.72 34.51
CA LYS A 5 5.71 -30.38 33.91
C LYS A 5 7.13 -30.05 33.42
N GLY A 6 7.35 -30.27 32.13
CA GLY A 6 8.67 -30.16 31.49
C GLY A 6 9.41 -28.89 31.91
N ASN A 7 10.69 -29.09 32.28
CA ASN A 7 11.70 -28.11 32.65
C ASN A 7 11.46 -26.70 32.06
N VAL A 8 10.75 -25.85 32.81
CA VAL A 8 10.26 -24.53 32.38
C VAL A 8 11.41 -23.50 32.30
N SER A 9 12.56 -23.83 32.86
CA SER A 9 13.78 -23.01 32.86
C SER A 9 14.88 -23.69 32.03
N ARG A 10 14.90 -23.42 30.74
CA ARG A 10 15.97 -23.89 29.85
C ARG A 10 17.26 -23.11 30.14
N THR A 11 18.23 -23.73 30.78
CA THR A 11 19.51 -23.08 31.16
C THR A 11 20.44 -22.80 29.97
N ARG A 12 20.38 -23.63 28.93
CA ARG A 12 21.26 -23.52 27.75
C ARG A 12 20.56 -22.76 26.61
N PRO A 13 21.26 -21.82 25.95
CA PRO A 13 20.72 -21.12 24.78
C PRO A 13 20.43 -22.12 23.66
N GLN A 14 19.59 -21.70 22.71
CA GLN A 14 19.29 -22.51 21.53
C GLN A 14 20.60 -22.81 20.77
N ARG A 15 20.85 -24.11 20.50
CA ARG A 15 22.11 -24.61 19.90
C ARG A 15 22.41 -23.98 18.54
N TYR A 16 21.36 -23.77 17.76
CA TYR A 16 21.45 -23.23 16.40
C TYR A 16 20.80 -21.85 16.39
N GLN A 17 21.62 -20.82 16.44
CA GLN A 17 21.20 -19.43 16.32
C GLN A 17 21.43 -18.92 14.90
N ASN A 18 20.56 -18.01 14.46
CA ASN A 18 20.76 -17.34 13.18
C ASN A 18 21.95 -16.38 13.31
N VAL A 19 22.93 -16.51 12.41
CA VAL A 19 24.10 -15.59 12.34
C VAL A 19 23.67 -14.17 11.98
N ARG A 20 22.60 -14.01 11.21
CA ARG A 20 22.05 -12.72 10.79
C ARG A 20 20.54 -12.68 10.99
N ALA A 21 20.00 -11.50 11.27
CA ALA A 21 18.57 -11.29 11.36
C ALA A 21 17.87 -11.60 10.02
N PHE A 22 16.63 -12.09 10.10
CA PHE A 22 15.80 -12.28 8.91
C PHE A 22 15.50 -10.94 8.23
N ARG A 23 15.64 -10.91 6.91
CA ARG A 23 15.34 -9.78 6.06
C ARG A 23 14.41 -10.24 4.93
N ASN A 24 13.26 -9.60 4.81
CA ASN A 24 12.22 -9.99 3.85
C ASN A 24 12.54 -9.59 2.40
N ASP A 25 13.42 -8.61 2.23
CA ASP A 25 13.87 -8.03 0.96
C ASP A 25 15.12 -8.72 0.39
N LYS A 26 15.70 -9.67 1.13
CA LYS A 26 16.99 -10.29 0.78
C LYS A 26 16.94 -11.08 -0.54
N TYR A 27 15.85 -11.78 -0.81
CA TYR A 27 15.69 -12.65 -1.98
C TYR A 27 14.47 -12.31 -2.83
N ASP A 28 13.51 -11.57 -2.27
CA ASP A 28 12.29 -11.14 -2.96
C ASP A 28 12.27 -9.61 -3.00
N THR A 29 12.77 -9.07 -4.10
CA THR A 29 12.82 -7.62 -4.37
C THR A 29 11.66 -7.14 -5.24
N SER A 30 10.60 -7.96 -5.35
CA SER A 30 9.45 -7.64 -6.20
C SER A 30 8.81 -6.30 -5.82
N ALA A 31 8.23 -5.62 -6.82
CA ALA A 31 7.49 -4.37 -6.59
C ALA A 31 6.37 -4.55 -5.55
N ARG A 32 5.77 -5.74 -5.51
CA ARG A 32 4.77 -6.10 -4.50
C ARG A 32 5.35 -6.11 -3.08
N ARG A 33 6.54 -6.71 -2.88
CA ARG A 33 7.19 -6.72 -1.57
C ARG A 33 7.58 -5.33 -1.11
N LYS A 34 8.11 -4.49 -2.02
CA LYS A 34 8.42 -3.08 -1.75
C LYS A 34 7.18 -2.30 -1.29
N LYS A 35 6.04 -2.47 -1.98
CA LYS A 35 4.75 -1.87 -1.58
C LYS A 35 4.27 -2.34 -0.20
N ILE A 36 4.50 -3.60 0.17
CA ILE A 36 4.15 -4.13 1.49
C ILE A 36 5.04 -3.53 2.58
N ASN A 37 6.35 -3.39 2.32
CA ASN A 37 7.31 -2.82 3.27
C ASN A 37 7.08 -1.33 3.51
N ALA A 38 6.68 -0.58 2.48
CA ALA A 38 6.36 0.84 2.59
C ALA A 38 4.98 1.12 3.18
N LYS A 39 4.17 0.10 3.49
CA LYS A 39 2.79 0.29 3.92
C LYS A 39 2.72 0.83 5.35
N LEU A 40 2.11 1.99 5.51
CA LEU A 40 1.73 2.54 6.81
C LEU A 40 0.48 1.84 7.36
N HIS A 41 0.45 1.59 8.67
CA HIS A 41 -0.65 0.95 9.38
C HIS A 41 -1.35 1.97 10.28
N ASP A 42 -2.25 2.75 9.69
CA ASP A 42 -2.99 3.83 10.35
C ASP A 42 -4.29 3.33 10.98
N GLY A 43 -4.82 4.07 11.97
CA GLY A 43 -6.13 3.75 12.56
C GLY A 43 -6.15 2.42 13.35
N VAL A 44 -4.98 1.93 13.78
CA VAL A 44 -4.85 0.74 14.62
C VAL A 44 -4.15 1.07 15.94
N CYS A 45 -4.50 0.32 16.98
CA CYS A 45 -3.82 0.42 18.27
C CYS A 45 -2.37 -0.09 18.19
N GLN A 46 -1.54 0.31 19.15
CA GLN A 46 -0.12 -0.04 19.19
C GLN A 46 0.12 -1.56 19.17
N HIS A 47 -0.71 -2.33 19.88
CA HIS A 47 -0.61 -3.79 19.86
C HIS A 47 -0.85 -4.37 18.47
N CYS A 48 -1.91 -3.91 17.80
CA CYS A 48 -2.25 -4.36 16.45
C CYS A 48 -1.20 -3.91 15.42
N LYS A 49 -0.62 -2.72 15.58
CA LYS A 49 0.48 -2.22 14.76
C LYS A 49 1.67 -3.17 14.80
N GLY A 50 2.13 -3.57 15.99
CA GLY A 50 3.21 -4.53 16.15
C GLY A 50 2.94 -5.88 15.49
N ILE A 51 1.70 -6.38 15.54
CA ILE A 51 1.31 -7.63 14.85
C ILE A 51 1.43 -7.49 13.32
N LEU A 52 0.99 -6.35 12.77
CA LEU A 52 1.03 -6.13 11.32
C LEU A 52 2.46 -5.91 10.83
N GLU A 53 3.25 -5.10 11.54
CA GLU A 53 4.67 -4.89 11.26
C GLU A 53 5.46 -6.20 11.33
N TRP A 54 5.18 -7.06 12.32
CA TRP A 54 5.78 -8.38 12.40
C TRP A 54 5.43 -9.24 11.17
N ARG A 55 4.17 -9.21 10.72
CA ARG A 55 3.76 -9.92 9.49
C ARG A 55 4.48 -9.39 8.25
N VAL A 56 4.71 -8.08 8.15
CA VAL A 56 5.49 -7.46 7.08
C VAL A 56 6.95 -7.93 7.17
N LYS A 57 7.58 -7.78 8.33
CA LYS A 57 8.98 -8.16 8.60
C LYS A 57 9.29 -9.62 8.28
N PHE A 58 8.36 -10.53 8.56
CA PHE A 58 8.54 -11.97 8.34
C PHE A 58 7.86 -12.50 7.07
N SER A 59 7.53 -11.63 6.11
CA SER A 59 6.92 -12.02 4.83
C SER A 59 5.59 -12.76 4.92
N LYS A 60 4.87 -12.65 6.04
CA LYS A 60 3.56 -13.30 6.28
C LYS A 60 2.36 -12.41 5.98
N TYR A 61 2.59 -11.17 5.54
CA TYR A 61 1.55 -10.20 5.22
C TYR A 61 0.86 -10.54 3.88
N LYS A 62 -0.48 -10.64 3.89
CA LYS A 62 -1.30 -10.94 2.72
C LYS A 62 -2.18 -9.74 2.37
N LEU A 63 -2.08 -9.28 1.12
CA LEU A 63 -2.98 -8.27 0.56
C LEU A 63 -4.36 -8.85 0.30
N LEU A 64 -5.39 -7.99 0.32
CA LEU A 64 -6.73 -8.34 -0.14
C LEU A 64 -6.78 -8.27 -1.66
N SER A 65 -7.42 -9.24 -2.30
CA SER A 65 -7.79 -9.17 -3.72
C SER A 65 -9.11 -8.42 -3.92
N LYS A 66 -10.05 -8.57 -2.97
CA LYS A 66 -11.37 -7.93 -2.96
C LYS A 66 -11.62 -7.25 -1.61
N PRO A 67 -12.38 -6.15 -1.56
CA PRO A 67 -12.71 -5.49 -0.31
C PRO A 67 -13.59 -6.38 0.57
N LYS A 68 -13.39 -6.30 1.89
CA LYS A 68 -14.15 -7.06 2.88
C LYS A 68 -15.35 -6.26 3.40
N LYS A 69 -16.34 -6.99 3.95
CA LYS A 69 -17.48 -6.38 4.67
C LYS A 69 -17.00 -5.80 5.99
N CYS A 70 -17.44 -4.57 6.29
CA CYS A 70 -17.20 -3.91 7.55
C CYS A 70 -18.16 -4.40 8.63
N VAL A 71 -17.70 -4.60 9.87
CA VAL A 71 -18.56 -4.99 11.00
C VAL A 71 -19.57 -3.90 11.39
N LYS A 72 -19.19 -2.61 11.30
CA LYS A 72 -20.05 -1.48 11.70
C LYS A 72 -21.09 -1.08 10.66
N CYS A 73 -20.67 -0.75 9.43
CA CYS A 73 -21.61 -0.33 8.38
C CYS A 73 -22.14 -1.49 7.50
N LEU A 74 -21.65 -2.72 7.67
CA LEU A 74 -22.05 -3.92 6.91
C LEU A 74 -21.81 -3.87 5.39
N GLN A 75 -21.29 -2.77 4.88
CA GLN A 75 -20.91 -2.59 3.47
C GLN A 75 -19.51 -3.17 3.18
N LYS A 76 -19.25 -3.53 1.91
CA LYS A 76 -17.94 -4.02 1.43
C LYS A 76 -16.93 -2.89 1.24
N THR A 77 -16.62 -2.15 2.30
CA THR A 77 -15.80 -0.93 2.26
C THR A 77 -14.40 -1.10 2.85
N VAL A 78 -14.08 -2.26 3.42
CA VAL A 78 -12.77 -2.52 4.04
C VAL A 78 -11.75 -2.84 2.94
N LYS A 79 -10.93 -1.84 2.60
CA LYS A 79 -9.85 -1.95 1.61
C LYS A 79 -8.53 -2.47 2.21
N ASP A 80 -8.28 -2.18 3.48
CA ASP A 80 -7.03 -2.55 4.13
C ASP A 80 -7.02 -4.01 4.61
N PRO A 81 -5.90 -4.73 4.44
CA PRO A 81 -5.78 -6.08 4.94
C PRO A 81 -5.80 -6.18 6.46
N TYR A 82 -6.38 -7.27 6.95
CA TYR A 82 -6.54 -7.57 8.38
C TYR A 82 -7.42 -6.59 9.17
N HIS A 83 -8.04 -5.61 8.51
CA HIS A 83 -9.02 -4.73 9.12
C HIS A 83 -10.39 -5.44 9.13
N ILE A 84 -11.18 -5.18 10.18
CA ILE A 84 -12.56 -5.65 10.33
C ILE A 84 -13.56 -4.50 10.24
N ILE A 85 -13.09 -3.28 10.47
CA ILE A 85 -13.87 -2.05 10.45
C ILE A 85 -13.31 -1.13 9.36
N CYS A 86 -14.21 -0.43 8.68
CA CYS A 86 -13.85 0.50 7.62
C CYS A 86 -13.17 1.75 8.19
N ARG A 87 -12.26 2.40 7.46
CA ARG A 87 -11.62 3.66 7.90
C ARG A 87 -12.62 4.74 8.37
N PRO A 88 -13.71 5.05 7.63
CA PRO A 88 -14.65 6.06 8.10
C PRO A 88 -15.44 5.62 9.34
N CYS A 89 -15.66 4.32 9.51
CA CYS A 89 -16.30 3.77 10.70
C CYS A 89 -15.38 3.88 11.93
N ALA A 90 -14.09 3.57 11.74
CA ALA A 90 -13.07 3.64 12.78
C ALA A 90 -12.82 5.09 13.22
N GLY A 91 -12.77 6.04 12.27
CA GLY A 91 -12.56 7.46 12.59
C GLY A 91 -13.76 8.14 13.24
N LYS A 92 -15.00 7.67 13.01
CA LYS A 92 -16.20 8.21 13.69
C LYS A 92 -16.36 7.71 15.11
N LEU A 93 -15.93 6.47 15.37
CA LEU A 93 -16.09 5.81 16.67
C LEU A 93 -14.78 5.83 17.48
N GLU A 94 -13.69 6.33 16.91
CA GLU A 94 -12.35 6.37 17.51
C GLU A 94 -11.88 5.01 18.04
N ILE A 95 -12.17 3.94 17.30
CA ILE A 95 -11.80 2.56 17.62
C ILE A 95 -10.75 2.00 16.66
N CYS A 96 -9.94 1.06 17.15
CA CYS A 96 -8.98 0.35 16.32
C CYS A 96 -9.68 -0.41 15.17
N ALA A 97 -9.27 -0.16 13.93
CA ALA A 97 -9.90 -0.76 12.75
C ALA A 97 -9.68 -2.28 12.61
N LYS A 98 -8.73 -2.85 13.37
CA LYS A 98 -8.39 -4.29 13.37
C LYS A 98 -9.06 -5.08 14.50
N CYS A 99 -9.08 -4.58 15.74
CA CYS A 99 -9.65 -5.30 16.88
C CYS A 99 -10.98 -4.71 17.38
N GLY A 100 -11.34 -3.49 16.97
CA GLY A 100 -12.57 -2.82 17.38
C GLY A 100 -12.61 -2.35 18.82
N LYS A 101 -11.46 -2.35 19.51
CA LYS A 101 -11.32 -1.83 20.88
C LYS A 101 -11.02 -0.33 20.86
N GLU A 102 -11.49 0.35 21.90
CA GLU A 102 -11.13 1.71 22.29
C GLU A 102 -9.78 1.65 23.02
N GLU A 103 -8.71 1.67 22.25
CA GLU A 103 -7.32 1.75 22.76
C GLU A 103 -6.65 2.89 22.01
N GLU A 104 -5.66 3.54 22.62
CA GLU A 104 -4.93 4.67 22.03
C GLU A 104 -4.46 4.33 20.60
N ILE A 105 -5.00 5.08 19.63
CA ILE A 105 -4.72 4.92 18.20
C ILE A 105 -3.46 5.73 17.88
N VAL A 106 -2.43 5.05 17.37
CA VAL A 106 -1.06 5.57 17.26
C VAL A 106 -0.90 6.61 16.14
N ILE A 107 -1.82 6.62 15.16
CA ILE A 107 -1.83 7.57 14.04
C ILE A 107 -3.29 7.97 13.79
N PRO A 108 -3.68 9.22 14.08
CA PRO A 108 -4.97 9.76 13.72
C PRO A 108 -5.25 9.54 12.23
N ILE A 109 -6.47 9.15 11.90
CA ILE A 109 -6.89 9.05 10.50
C ILE A 109 -7.04 10.49 10.00
N ASP A 110 -6.03 11.01 9.31
CA ASP A 110 -6.10 12.35 8.71
C ASP A 110 -7.35 12.45 7.82
N LYS A 111 -8.20 13.44 8.12
CA LYS A 111 -9.50 13.67 7.45
C LYS A 111 -9.37 14.38 6.10
N GLU A 112 -8.18 14.44 5.50
CA GLU A 112 -7.91 15.46 4.47
C GLU A 112 -7.29 14.89 3.19
N GLN A 113 -8.01 13.99 2.51
CA GLN A 113 -7.78 13.69 1.08
C GLN A 113 -9.10 13.40 0.36
N ASP A 114 -10.01 14.38 0.39
CA ASP A 114 -11.12 14.48 -0.57
C ASP A 114 -11.16 15.95 -1.05
N ARG A 115 -10.28 16.30 -2.01
CA ARG A 115 -10.45 17.40 -2.98
C ARG A 115 -9.20 17.55 -3.85
N THR A 116 -9.43 17.83 -5.13
CA THR A 116 -8.48 17.97 -6.26
C THR A 116 -8.11 16.62 -6.92
N LYS A 117 -8.43 16.30 -8.18
CA LYS A 117 -8.81 17.11 -9.35
C LYS A 117 -9.87 16.40 -10.19
N SER A 118 -11.07 16.96 -10.24
CA SER A 118 -12.01 16.83 -11.36
C SER A 118 -12.40 18.25 -11.78
N MET A 119 -11.71 18.80 -12.78
CA MET A 119 -12.19 19.96 -13.52
C MET A 119 -11.78 19.79 -14.99
N THR A 120 -12.74 19.29 -15.74
CA THR A 120 -12.92 19.46 -17.17
C THR A 120 -13.12 20.93 -17.48
N THR A 121 -12.24 21.52 -18.28
CA THR A 121 -12.50 22.78 -18.99
C THR A 121 -12.90 22.45 -20.42
N LYS A 122 -14.15 22.79 -20.74
CA LYS A 122 -14.71 22.85 -22.09
C LYS A 122 -13.94 23.88 -22.90
N ASN A 123 -13.65 23.57 -24.16
CA ASN A 123 -13.71 24.51 -25.28
C ASN A 123 -14.02 23.68 -26.53
N GLY A 124 -15.12 24.03 -27.20
CA GLY A 124 -15.64 23.29 -28.34
C GLY A 124 -15.07 23.78 -29.67
N GLN A 125 -15.14 22.90 -30.66
CA GLN A 125 -15.37 23.22 -32.07
C GLN A 125 -16.05 22.01 -32.71
N GLU A 126 -17.12 22.28 -33.45
CA GLU A 126 -18.06 21.35 -34.06
C GLU A 126 -17.51 20.75 -35.37
N SER A 127 -17.86 19.50 -35.68
CA SER A 127 -18.49 19.12 -36.97
C SER A 127 -18.78 17.61 -37.07
N SER A 128 -20.04 17.30 -37.38
CA SER A 128 -20.56 16.26 -38.28
C SER A 128 -20.24 14.77 -38.09
N GLY A 129 -21.31 13.99 -37.81
CA GLY A 129 -21.82 13.03 -38.78
C GLY A 129 -21.52 11.53 -38.59
N LEU A 130 -22.56 10.81 -38.17
CA LEU A 130 -23.04 9.52 -38.71
C LEU A 130 -22.31 8.18 -38.43
N GLU A 131 -23.09 7.33 -37.74
CA GLU A 131 -23.44 5.90 -37.97
C GLU A 131 -22.51 4.71 -37.65
N ASP A 132 -23.12 3.81 -36.86
CA ASP A 132 -23.15 2.34 -36.88
C ASP A 132 -21.97 1.43 -36.48
N GLU A 133 -22.27 0.63 -35.44
CA GLU A 133 -22.15 -0.85 -35.35
C GLU A 133 -20.78 -1.56 -35.44
N LEU A 134 -20.46 -2.21 -34.30
CA LEU A 134 -19.94 -3.59 -34.14
C LEU A 134 -18.44 -3.95 -34.27
N ASP A 135 -18.06 -4.73 -33.25
CA ASP A 135 -17.23 -5.94 -33.22
C ASP A 135 -15.68 -5.93 -33.17
N PHE A 136 -15.20 -6.59 -32.10
CA PHE A 136 -14.34 -7.78 -32.10
C PHE A 136 -12.90 -7.74 -32.65
N ASP A 137 -12.00 -7.98 -31.71
CA ASP A 137 -10.74 -8.72 -31.77
C ASP A 137 -9.48 -8.18 -32.49
N THR A 138 -8.42 -8.13 -31.66
CA THR A 138 -7.13 -8.77 -31.89
C THR A 138 -6.44 -8.53 -33.23
N ASN A 139 -5.40 -7.68 -33.22
CA ASN A 139 -4.15 -8.17 -33.76
C ASN A 139 -2.89 -7.57 -33.13
N PHE A 140 -2.04 -8.50 -32.70
CA PHE A 140 -0.63 -8.35 -32.40
C PHE A 140 0.13 -8.25 -33.73
N THR A 141 0.95 -7.22 -33.90
CA THR A 141 2.09 -7.28 -34.82
C THR A 141 3.14 -6.29 -34.33
N SER A 142 4.25 -6.87 -33.86
CA SER A 142 5.51 -6.20 -33.66
C SER A 142 6.02 -5.65 -35.00
N THR A 143 6.59 -4.46 -34.98
CA THR A 143 7.62 -4.07 -35.94
C THR A 143 8.61 -3.18 -35.21
N ASP A 144 9.79 -3.75 -35.02
CA ASP A 144 10.97 -3.09 -34.47
C ASP A 144 11.49 -2.07 -35.48
N SER A 145 11.81 -0.87 -35.01
CA SER A 145 12.70 0.08 -35.71
C SER A 145 13.33 0.99 -34.66
N ASP A 146 14.61 0.74 -34.39
CA ASP A 146 15.54 1.55 -33.63
C ASP A 146 15.86 2.89 -34.36
N GLU A 147 16.62 3.77 -33.67
CA GLU A 147 17.11 5.12 -34.05
C GLU A 147 16.10 6.25 -33.73
N ASP A 148 16.33 7.31 -32.93
CA ASP A 148 17.51 8.01 -32.44
C ASP A 148 17.03 8.93 -31.27
N SER A 149 17.67 8.90 -30.09
CA SER A 149 17.25 9.68 -28.91
C SER A 149 18.40 10.47 -28.28
N GLY A 150 18.97 11.39 -29.06
CA GLY A 150 20.08 12.26 -28.65
C GLY A 150 19.77 13.73 -28.37
N VAL A 151 18.52 14.14 -28.06
CA VAL A 151 18.14 15.59 -28.06
C VAL A 151 17.57 16.12 -26.72
N LEU A 152 17.56 15.34 -25.62
CA LEU A 152 17.01 15.81 -24.33
C LEU A 152 18.05 16.19 -23.26
N GLU A 153 19.35 16.01 -23.52
CA GLU A 153 20.40 16.27 -22.52
C GLU A 153 20.84 17.75 -22.45
N GLU A 154 20.48 18.60 -23.43
CA GLU A 154 20.94 20.00 -23.45
C GLU A 154 20.01 21.00 -22.73
N ARG A 155 18.83 20.58 -22.26
CA ARG A 155 17.87 21.49 -21.61
C ARG A 155 18.11 21.70 -20.11
N PHE A 156 18.98 20.91 -19.48
CA PHE A 156 19.25 20.99 -18.04
C PHE A 156 20.45 21.86 -17.64
N LYS A 157 21.20 22.42 -18.60
CA LYS A 157 22.39 23.26 -18.29
C LYS A 157 22.11 24.77 -18.21
N ASN A 158 20.91 25.24 -18.57
CA ASN A 158 20.64 26.68 -18.70
C ASN A 158 19.67 27.25 -17.66
N MET A 159 19.72 26.78 -16.41
CA MET A 159 19.01 27.40 -15.29
C MET A 159 20.02 27.85 -14.24
N ASN A 160 20.71 28.97 -14.51
CA ASN A 160 21.46 29.68 -13.47
C ASN A 160 20.46 30.44 -12.60
N PHE A 161 20.52 30.15 -11.30
CA PHE A 161 19.72 30.74 -10.23
C PHE A 161 20.31 32.12 -9.87
N GLU A 162 19.59 33.20 -10.18
CA GLU A 162 19.95 34.53 -9.69
C GLU A 162 19.63 34.64 -8.20
N ARG A 163 20.70 34.77 -7.40
CA ARG A 163 20.64 35.06 -5.97
C ARG A 163 20.57 36.58 -5.82
N THR A 164 19.45 37.08 -5.32
CA THR A 164 19.31 38.48 -4.93
C THR A 164 20.13 38.75 -3.66
N GLU A 165 21.01 39.75 -3.71
CA GLU A 165 21.68 40.31 -2.54
C GLU A 165 21.20 41.76 -2.33
N ILE A 166 20.74 42.01 -1.09
CA ILE A 166 20.62 43.25 -0.29
C ILE A 166 20.47 44.58 -1.04
#